data_AF-A0A917U1Y1-F1
#
_entry.id   AF-A0A917U1Y1-F1
#
_cell.length_a   1.000
_cell.length_b   1.000
_cell.length_c   1.000
_cell.angle_alpha   90.00
_cell.angle_beta   90.00
_cell.angle_gamma   90.00
#
_symmetry.space_group_name_H-M   'P 1'
#
loop_
_entity.id
_entity.type
_entity.pdbx_description
1 polymer ?
#
loop_
_entity_poly.entity_id
_entity_poly.type
_entity_poly.pdbx_seq_one_letter_code
_entity_poly.pdbx_strand_id
1 'polypeptide(L)'
;MGSAQGEIMPSDPALPAAVGQRIEVYDQRGRRVSAQLVAAAGPTSEVEAIRVVTRAVASQHPDGSWGSDQYPRLKPCYTAQTIDLLYRLNVLYPAEGEATAQPGPAKRVRRAADWLLTRQHKDGTWGEDAWDTCRVLSALDLCGIGEDREQVRKALGYLRDCVDHEWPDRRSFWFGPGFLGAALEVFNRFGDIDAAQKVLDQLRTWWDDESGRFAADSGDGTARAPAEWHTAWAIIGLNSVGSYDLWPDITHRAELWLTQAQAGQGCWVPGNADPHITQYCTSQVVLALAPAGGREESPARRGTEWLMRQCTEVEDPLNVTLMAAAAVAQTHRLETTVRLPYAAAIEAMDLVEEYADLTKDIGRQIRFFADQVREQGTQITSLSAKISSLDRDLDEALDEIKVRHRPPDKTGRAAPGGLLHRPVVLVGVLVLVVVLTVIITLLVVGPD
;
A
#
# COMPACT_ATOMS: atom_id res chain seq x y z
N MET A 1 44.65 -22.84 -20.63
CA MET A 1 43.48 -23.44 -21.27
C MET A 1 42.64 -24.10 -20.19
N GLY A 2 41.74 -23.34 -19.56
CA GLY A 2 40.70 -23.87 -18.68
C GLY A 2 39.37 -23.46 -19.29
N SER A 3 38.64 -24.41 -19.88
CA SER A 3 37.31 -24.15 -20.40
C SER A 3 36.35 -24.02 -19.22
N ALA A 4 35.93 -22.80 -18.92
CA ALA A 4 34.73 -22.59 -18.13
C ALA A 4 33.55 -23.07 -19.00
N GLN A 5 33.18 -24.35 -18.85
CA GLN A 5 31.88 -24.82 -19.28
C GLN A 5 30.87 -24.09 -18.39
N GLY A 6 30.22 -23.07 -18.96
CA GLY A 6 29.06 -22.47 -18.33
C GLY A 6 28.00 -23.55 -18.20
N GLU A 7 27.79 -24.02 -16.98
CA GLU A 7 26.64 -24.84 -16.63
C GLU A 7 25.39 -24.03 -17.01
N ILE A 8 24.75 -24.42 -18.10
CA ILE A 8 23.42 -23.95 -18.47
C ILE A 8 22.53 -24.49 -17.35
N MET A 9 22.15 -23.63 -16.40
CA MET A 9 21.15 -24.00 -15.39
C MET A 9 19.91 -24.49 -16.15
N PRO A 10 19.42 -25.71 -15.89
CA PRO A 10 18.24 -26.22 -16.56
C PRO A 10 17.10 -25.25 -16.31
N SER A 11 16.51 -24.74 -17.40
CA SER A 11 15.29 -23.94 -17.35
C SER A 11 14.22 -24.76 -16.67
N ASP A 12 13.82 -24.38 -15.46
CA ASP A 12 12.79 -25.09 -14.70
C ASP A 12 11.46 -25.06 -15.48
N PRO A 13 11.02 -26.19 -16.06
CA PRO A 13 9.79 -26.24 -16.84
C PRO A 13 8.54 -26.07 -15.98
N ALA A 14 8.66 -26.07 -14.64
CA ALA A 14 7.54 -25.82 -13.74
C ALA A 14 7.11 -24.34 -13.71
N LEU A 15 7.98 -23.40 -14.10
CA LEU A 15 7.73 -21.97 -13.96
C LEU A 15 6.57 -21.45 -14.87
N PRO A 16 6.49 -21.81 -16.16
CA PRO A 16 5.39 -21.38 -17.04
C PRO A 16 4.04 -21.96 -16.63
N ALA A 17 4.01 -23.21 -16.17
CA ALA A 17 2.81 -23.87 -15.69
C ALA A 17 2.27 -23.19 -14.41
N ALA A 18 3.16 -22.79 -13.49
CA ALA A 18 2.80 -22.05 -12.28
C ALA A 18 2.22 -20.65 -12.58
N VAL A 19 2.75 -19.95 -13.59
CA VAL A 19 2.20 -18.66 -14.05
C VAL A 19 0.80 -18.84 -14.64
N GLY A 20 0.60 -19.86 -15.49
CA GLY A 20 -0.71 -20.17 -16.08
C GLY A 20 -1.79 -20.46 -15.04
N GLN A 21 -1.48 -21.29 -14.03
CA GLN A 21 -2.41 -21.59 -12.93
C GLN A 21 -2.76 -20.33 -12.11
N ARG A 22 -1.79 -19.44 -11.85
CA ARG A 22 -2.06 -18.17 -11.15
C ARG A 22 -3.01 -17.27 -11.93
N ILE A 23 -2.84 -17.17 -13.25
CA ILE A 23 -3.72 -16.36 -14.12
C ILE A 23 -5.18 -16.85 -14.05
N GLU A 24 -5.40 -18.16 -14.11
CA GLU A 24 -6.74 -18.73 -14.10
C GLU A 24 -7.44 -18.55 -12.74
N VAL A 25 -6.70 -18.70 -11.63
CA VAL A 25 -7.22 -18.41 -10.28
C VAL A 25 -7.60 -16.93 -10.14
N TYR A 26 -6.77 -16.02 -10.65
CA TYR A 26 -7.04 -14.59 -10.56
C TYR A 26 -8.24 -14.17 -11.42
N ASP A 27 -8.40 -14.76 -12.61
CA ASP A 27 -9.51 -14.47 -13.52
C ASP A 27 -10.86 -14.95 -12.93
N GLN A 28 -10.87 -16.12 -12.30
CA GLN A 28 -12.04 -16.62 -11.57
C GLN A 28 -12.42 -15.72 -10.38
N ARG A 29 -11.44 -15.30 -9.57
CA ARG A 29 -11.66 -14.36 -8.47
C ARG A 29 -12.12 -12.99 -8.97
N GLY A 30 -11.53 -12.47 -10.05
CA GLY A 30 -11.89 -11.20 -10.67
C GLY A 30 -13.34 -11.15 -11.17
N ARG A 31 -13.81 -12.22 -11.83
CA ARG A 31 -15.21 -12.36 -12.24
C ARG A 31 -16.18 -12.33 -11.06
N ARG A 32 -15.85 -13.01 -9.95
CA ARG A 32 -16.67 -13.03 -8.74
C ARG A 32 -16.81 -11.63 -8.13
N VAL A 33 -15.68 -10.95 -7.94
CA VAL A 33 -15.63 -9.59 -7.40
C VAL A 33 -16.39 -8.60 -8.28
N SER A 34 -16.18 -8.65 -9.59
CA SER A 34 -16.87 -7.77 -10.54
C SER A 34 -18.39 -7.96 -10.47
N ALA A 35 -18.87 -9.20 -10.40
CA ALA A 35 -20.30 -9.49 -10.23
C ALA A 35 -20.86 -8.95 -8.90
N GLN A 36 -20.09 -9.01 -7.80
CA GLN A 36 -20.47 -8.44 -6.50
C GLN A 36 -20.52 -6.91 -6.54
N LEU A 37 -19.55 -6.26 -7.19
CA LEU A 37 -19.51 -4.81 -7.36
C LEU A 37 -20.67 -4.30 -8.21
N VAL A 38 -21.01 -5.01 -9.30
CA VAL A 38 -22.15 -4.69 -10.17
C VAL A 38 -23.48 -4.87 -9.45
N ALA A 39 -23.63 -5.96 -8.68
CA ALA A 39 -24.85 -6.23 -7.92
C ALA A 39 -25.10 -5.22 -6.79
N ALA A 40 -24.04 -4.63 -6.24
CA ALA A 40 -24.10 -3.68 -5.15
C ALA A 40 -24.12 -2.21 -5.59
N ALA A 41 -24.15 -1.95 -6.91
CA ALA A 41 -24.37 -0.62 -7.45
C ALA A 41 -25.82 -0.16 -7.23
N GLY A 42 -26.13 0.23 -5.99
CA GLY A 42 -27.37 0.89 -5.57
C GLY A 42 -27.41 2.37 -5.96
N PRO A 43 -28.22 3.22 -5.29
CA PRO A 43 -28.27 4.65 -5.56
C PRO A 43 -26.87 5.31 -5.52
N THR A 44 -26.69 6.39 -6.28
CA THR A 44 -25.39 7.02 -6.59
C THR A 44 -24.55 7.38 -5.36
N SER A 45 -25.16 7.69 -4.21
CA SER A 45 -24.44 7.98 -2.96
C SER A 45 -23.79 6.74 -2.32
N GLU A 46 -24.41 5.56 -2.43
CA GLU A 46 -23.83 4.30 -1.90
C GLU A 46 -22.60 3.89 -2.71
N VAL A 47 -22.68 3.98 -4.04
CA VAL A 47 -21.54 3.72 -4.94
C VAL A 47 -20.37 4.63 -4.63
N GLU A 48 -20.63 5.91 -4.39
CA GLU A 48 -19.58 6.86 -4.07
C GLU A 48 -18.96 6.60 -2.69
N ALA A 49 -19.75 6.22 -1.69
CA ALA A 49 -19.26 5.82 -0.38
C ALA A 49 -18.30 4.62 -0.49
N ILE A 50 -18.68 3.59 -1.24
CA ILE A 50 -17.83 2.43 -1.53
C ILE A 50 -16.54 2.86 -2.24
N ARG A 51 -16.62 3.74 -3.24
CA ARG A 51 -15.44 4.22 -3.98
C ARG A 51 -14.46 4.95 -3.07
N VAL A 52 -14.95 5.86 -2.23
CA VAL A 52 -14.13 6.62 -1.27
C VAL A 52 -13.39 5.68 -0.32
N VAL A 53 -14.11 4.72 0.29
CA VAL A 53 -13.48 3.76 1.21
C VAL A 53 -12.47 2.86 0.47
N THR A 54 -12.85 2.34 -0.70
CA THR A 54 -11.94 1.51 -1.52
C THR A 54 -10.67 2.28 -1.86
N ARG A 55 -10.78 3.55 -2.26
CA ARG A 55 -9.63 4.40 -2.58
C ARG A 55 -8.75 4.66 -1.36
N ALA A 56 -9.34 4.95 -0.20
CA ALA A 56 -8.62 5.13 1.06
C ALA A 56 -7.76 3.91 1.38
N VAL A 57 -8.32 2.71 1.26
CA VAL A 57 -7.63 1.46 1.59
C VAL A 57 -6.54 1.13 0.58
N ALA A 58 -6.75 1.50 -0.69
CA ALA A 58 -5.84 1.23 -1.81
C ALA A 58 -4.56 2.02 -1.67
N SER A 59 -4.66 3.19 -1.03
CA SER A 59 -3.58 4.16 -0.91
C SER A 59 -2.52 3.78 0.13
N GLN A 60 -2.56 2.56 0.68
CA GLN A 60 -1.52 2.09 1.58
C GLN A 60 -0.17 2.10 0.86
N HIS A 61 0.81 2.75 1.47
CA HIS A 61 2.19 2.76 0.98
C HIS A 61 2.82 1.36 1.10
N PRO A 62 3.89 1.07 0.31
CA PRO A 62 4.60 -0.21 0.40
C PRO A 62 5.17 -0.51 1.80
N ASP A 63 5.46 0.51 2.60
CA ASP A 63 5.95 0.38 3.97
C ASP A 63 4.85 0.09 5.00
N GLY A 64 3.58 0.09 4.59
CA GLY A 64 2.42 -0.15 5.46
C GLY A 64 1.73 1.11 5.95
N SER A 65 2.29 2.30 5.73
CA SER A 65 1.69 3.57 6.17
C SER A 65 0.53 4.03 5.28
N TRP A 66 -0.33 4.89 5.83
CA TRP A 66 -1.26 5.74 5.08
C TRP A 66 -0.94 7.22 5.31
N GLY A 67 -1.37 8.08 4.38
CA GLY A 67 -1.17 9.53 4.41
C GLY A 67 -0.17 10.03 3.36
N SER A 68 -0.17 11.34 3.13
CA SER A 68 0.66 11.98 2.09
C SER A 68 2.16 11.97 2.44
N ASP A 69 3.01 11.70 1.45
CA ASP A 69 4.48 11.83 1.58
C ASP A 69 4.92 13.29 1.76
N GLN A 70 4.05 14.24 1.41
CA GLN A 70 4.31 15.67 1.59
C GLN A 70 4.30 16.07 3.08
N TYR A 71 3.57 15.32 3.91
CA TYR A 71 3.41 15.59 5.34
C TYR A 71 3.81 14.35 6.17
N PRO A 72 5.09 13.95 6.14
CA PRO A 72 5.54 12.69 6.73
C PRO A 72 5.29 12.61 8.24
N ARG A 73 5.24 13.76 8.92
CA ARG A 73 4.96 13.84 10.37
C ARG A 73 3.51 13.47 10.72
N LEU A 74 2.57 13.65 9.79
CA LEU A 74 1.16 13.29 9.97
C LEU A 74 0.87 11.84 9.56
N LYS A 75 1.81 11.12 8.95
CA LYS A 75 1.59 9.72 8.56
C LYS A 75 1.19 8.81 9.73
N PRO A 76 1.77 8.92 10.94
CA PRO A 76 1.31 8.13 12.09
C PRO A 76 -0.17 8.31 12.40
N CYS A 77 -0.67 9.55 12.42
CA CYS A 77 -2.07 9.79 12.74
C CYS A 77 -3.02 9.35 11.62
N TYR A 78 -2.68 9.57 10.35
CA TYR A 78 -3.46 9.04 9.22
C TYR A 78 -3.46 7.52 9.16
N THR A 79 -2.33 6.88 9.46
CA THR A 79 -2.21 5.42 9.56
C THR A 79 -3.11 4.88 10.67
N ALA A 80 -3.06 5.49 11.85
CA ALA A 80 -3.90 5.12 12.98
C ALA A 80 -5.41 5.33 12.71
N GLN A 81 -5.79 6.47 12.11
CA GLN A 81 -7.17 6.73 11.71
C GLN A 81 -7.68 5.73 10.68
N THR A 82 -6.82 5.29 9.77
CA THR A 82 -7.19 4.27 8.76
C THR A 82 -7.39 2.90 9.40
N ILE A 83 -6.60 2.54 10.43
CA ILE A 83 -6.83 1.33 11.23
C ILE A 83 -8.20 1.39 11.94
N ASP A 84 -8.53 2.53 12.58
CA ASP A 84 -9.84 2.73 13.24
C ASP A 84 -11.01 2.62 12.24
N LEU A 85 -10.88 3.24 11.06
CA LEU A 85 -11.79 3.08 9.93
C LEU A 85 -12.01 1.61 9.57
N LEU A 86 -10.93 0.86 9.36
CA LEU A 86 -10.98 -0.56 9.02
C LEU A 86 -11.69 -1.36 10.13
N TYR A 87 -11.33 -1.12 11.38
CA TYR A 87 -11.98 -1.77 12.52
C TYR A 87 -13.50 -1.52 12.54
N ARG A 88 -13.95 -0.29 12.32
CA ARG A 88 -15.39 0.08 12.29
C ARG A 88 -16.16 -0.60 11.15
N LEU A 89 -15.49 -0.87 10.04
CA LEU A 89 -16.01 -1.65 8.91
C LEU A 89 -16.01 -3.16 9.19
N ASN A 90 -15.73 -3.58 10.44
CA ASN A 90 -15.63 -4.97 10.87
C ASN A 90 -14.55 -5.75 10.11
N VAL A 91 -13.46 -5.04 9.78
CA VAL A 91 -12.27 -5.62 9.17
C VAL A 91 -11.43 -6.19 10.28
N LEU A 92 -11.61 -7.49 10.52
CA LEU A 92 -11.02 -8.14 11.67
C LEU A 92 -9.50 -8.10 11.59
N TYR A 93 -8.89 -7.63 12.69
CA TYR A 93 -7.50 -7.92 13.01
C TYR A 93 -7.47 -9.17 13.89
N PRO A 94 -6.97 -10.30 13.42
CA PRO A 94 -6.76 -11.45 14.28
C PRO A 94 -5.60 -11.17 15.21
N ALA A 95 -5.79 -11.54 16.48
CA ALA A 95 -4.81 -11.36 17.55
C ALA A 95 -3.43 -11.94 17.18
N GLU A 96 -2.38 -11.40 17.82
CA GLU A 96 -1.01 -11.90 17.65
C GLU A 96 -0.97 -13.44 17.85
N GLY A 97 -0.40 -14.17 16.89
CA GLY A 97 -0.22 -15.63 16.96
C GLY A 97 -0.98 -16.45 15.91
N GLU A 98 -1.99 -15.90 15.24
CA GLU A 98 -2.66 -16.58 14.12
C GLU A 98 -1.86 -16.40 12.81
N ALA A 99 -0.82 -17.22 12.65
CA ALA A 99 0.16 -17.17 11.58
C ALA A 99 -0.28 -17.82 10.25
N THR A 100 -1.56 -18.15 10.06
CA THR A 100 -2.03 -18.69 8.77
C THR A 100 -2.04 -17.59 7.71
N ALA A 101 -1.90 -17.97 6.43
CA ALA A 101 -1.89 -17.05 5.30
C ALA A 101 -3.16 -16.18 5.30
N GLN A 102 -3.07 -14.98 5.88
CA GLN A 102 -4.25 -14.15 6.08
C GLN A 102 -4.56 -13.40 4.80
N PRO A 103 -5.76 -13.58 4.24
CA PRO A 103 -6.16 -12.83 3.06
C PRO A 103 -6.29 -11.34 3.40
N GLY A 104 -5.78 -10.51 2.49
CA GLY A 104 -6.16 -9.12 2.30
C GLY A 104 -6.12 -8.16 3.48
N PRO A 105 -7.29 -7.75 4.03
CA PRO A 105 -7.38 -6.60 4.92
C PRO A 105 -6.56 -6.72 6.20
N ALA A 106 -6.57 -7.91 6.81
CA ALA A 106 -5.86 -8.18 8.05
C ALA A 106 -4.34 -8.03 7.87
N LYS A 107 -3.82 -8.42 6.70
CA LYS A 107 -2.41 -8.20 6.33
C LYS A 107 -2.09 -6.70 6.21
N ARG A 108 -2.99 -5.89 5.67
CA ARG A 108 -2.80 -4.43 5.57
C ARG A 108 -2.76 -3.78 6.95
N VAL A 109 -3.70 -4.12 7.83
CA VAL A 109 -3.73 -3.63 9.21
C VAL A 109 -2.46 -4.05 9.95
N ARG A 110 -1.99 -5.29 9.78
CA ARG A 110 -0.74 -5.77 10.39
C ARG A 110 0.47 -4.99 9.95
N ARG A 111 0.65 -4.80 8.63
CA ARG A 111 1.74 -3.95 8.11
C ARG A 111 1.71 -2.54 8.69
N ALA A 112 0.52 -1.97 8.85
CA ALA A 112 0.36 -0.64 9.41
C ALA A 112 0.69 -0.58 10.91
N ALA A 113 0.24 -1.56 11.70
CA ALA A 113 0.58 -1.69 13.11
C ALA A 113 2.09 -1.91 13.31
N ASP A 114 2.70 -2.80 12.53
CA ASP A 114 4.15 -3.04 12.53
C ASP A 114 4.91 -1.75 12.19
N TRP A 115 4.46 -1.03 11.15
CA TRP A 115 5.04 0.25 10.78
C TRP A 115 4.97 1.25 11.94
N LEU A 116 3.80 1.41 12.59
CA LEU A 116 3.64 2.29 13.75
C LEU A 116 4.62 1.94 14.88
N LEU A 117 4.75 0.65 15.22
CA LEU A 117 5.69 0.18 16.24
C LEU A 117 7.15 0.52 15.92
N THR A 118 7.54 0.50 14.63
CA THR A 118 8.91 0.86 14.19
C THR A 118 9.17 2.36 14.10
N ARG A 119 8.12 3.20 14.15
CA ARG A 119 8.21 4.65 13.99
C ARG A 119 8.10 5.44 15.28
N GLN A 120 8.03 4.76 16.43
CA GLN A 120 8.01 5.44 17.73
C GLN A 120 9.29 6.26 17.93
N HIS A 121 9.13 7.49 18.41
CA HIS A 121 10.24 8.35 18.81
C HIS A 121 10.94 7.84 20.06
N LYS A 122 12.12 8.38 20.36
CA LYS A 122 12.93 7.96 21.54
C LYS A 122 12.23 8.22 22.87
N ASP A 123 11.39 9.24 22.92
CA ASP A 123 10.58 9.63 24.09
C ASP A 123 9.29 8.81 24.25
N GLY A 124 9.01 7.89 23.32
CA GLY A 124 7.81 7.07 23.34
C GLY A 124 6.62 7.64 22.56
N THR A 125 6.77 8.79 21.90
CA THR A 125 5.69 9.46 21.17
C THR A 125 5.62 9.06 19.70
N TRP A 126 4.56 9.50 19.03
CA TRP A 126 4.41 9.52 17.58
C TRP A 126 3.90 10.88 17.11
N GLY A 127 4.22 11.23 15.87
CA GLY A 127 3.67 12.41 15.21
C GLY A 127 4.26 13.73 15.71
N GLU A 128 3.46 14.78 15.71
CA GLU A 128 3.86 16.13 16.11
C GLU A 128 3.54 16.44 17.57
N ASP A 129 2.54 15.77 18.15
CA ASP A 129 2.04 16.10 19.48
C ASP A 129 1.39 14.91 20.23
N ALA A 130 0.96 15.16 21.46
CA ALA A 130 0.31 14.16 22.30
C ALA A 130 -0.99 13.61 21.71
N TRP A 131 -1.71 14.37 20.87
CA TRP A 131 -2.94 13.90 20.25
C TRP A 131 -2.65 12.83 19.19
N ASP A 132 -1.59 12.99 18.40
CA ASP A 132 -1.13 11.96 17.47
C ASP A 132 -0.77 10.65 18.21
N THR A 133 -0.07 10.79 19.34
CA THR A 133 0.28 9.66 20.22
C THR A 133 -0.98 8.96 20.74
N CYS A 134 -2.02 9.70 21.12
CA CYS A 134 -3.30 9.12 21.53
C CYS A 134 -3.95 8.31 20.41
N ARG A 135 -3.97 8.83 19.17
CA ARG A 135 -4.54 8.09 18.03
C ARG A 135 -3.79 6.81 17.74
N VAL A 136 -2.47 6.83 17.79
CA VAL A 136 -1.65 5.63 17.58
C VAL A 136 -1.93 4.58 18.66
N LEU A 137 -2.02 4.98 19.93
CA LEU A 137 -2.39 4.08 21.03
C LEU A 137 -3.77 3.44 20.82
N SER A 138 -4.80 4.22 20.48
CA SER A 138 -6.12 3.67 20.15
C SER A 138 -6.05 2.67 19.00
N ALA A 139 -5.31 2.95 17.94
CA ALA A 139 -5.17 2.04 16.81
C ALA A 139 -4.42 0.75 17.16
N LEU A 140 -3.39 0.81 18.01
CA LEU A 140 -2.66 -0.38 18.47
C LEU A 140 -3.54 -1.27 19.35
N ASP A 141 -4.34 -0.69 20.24
CA ASP A 141 -5.32 -1.44 21.04
C ASP A 141 -6.37 -2.14 20.16
N LEU A 142 -6.88 -1.47 19.12
CA LEU A 142 -7.78 -2.10 18.13
C LEU A 142 -7.12 -3.29 17.39
N CYS A 143 -5.79 -3.31 17.31
CA CYS A 143 -5.00 -4.43 16.82
C CYS A 143 -4.65 -5.46 17.91
N GLY A 144 -5.19 -5.33 19.14
CA GLY A 144 -4.88 -6.21 20.25
C GLY A 144 -3.44 -6.08 20.78
N ILE A 145 -2.77 -4.96 20.52
CA ILE A 145 -1.40 -4.67 20.98
C ILE A 145 -1.52 -3.82 22.26
N GLY A 146 -1.39 -4.50 23.41
CA GLY A 146 -1.65 -3.93 24.73
C GLY A 146 -0.42 -3.37 25.46
N GLU A 147 -0.60 -3.02 26.74
CA GLU A 147 0.43 -2.42 27.62
C GLU A 147 1.61 -3.36 27.94
N ASP A 148 1.47 -4.65 27.68
CA ASP A 148 2.58 -5.62 27.73
C ASP A 148 3.69 -5.27 26.73
N ARG A 149 3.36 -4.57 25.64
CA ARG A 149 4.31 -4.11 24.63
C ARG A 149 5.07 -2.87 25.10
N GLU A 150 6.39 -2.87 24.91
CA GLU A 150 7.26 -1.80 25.40
C GLU A 150 6.89 -0.43 24.83
N GLN A 151 6.55 -0.37 23.55
CA GLN A 151 6.16 0.85 22.87
C GLN A 151 4.90 1.45 23.49
N VAL A 152 3.87 0.63 23.71
CA VAL A 152 2.60 1.06 24.32
C VAL A 152 2.84 1.58 25.73
N ARG A 153 3.61 0.85 26.54
CA ARG A 153 3.95 1.26 27.92
C ARG A 153 4.69 2.60 27.98
N LYS A 154 5.66 2.83 27.08
CA LYS A 154 6.39 4.10 27.01
C LYS A 154 5.46 5.26 26.68
N ALA A 155 4.59 5.07 25.70
CA ALA A 155 3.64 6.10 25.27
C ALA A 155 2.60 6.42 26.36
N LEU A 156 2.07 5.40 27.05
CA LEU A 156 1.21 5.62 28.21
C LEU A 156 1.95 6.35 29.33
N GLY A 157 3.22 6.00 29.58
CA GLY A 157 4.08 6.72 30.52
C GLY A 157 4.23 8.20 30.17
N TYR A 158 4.47 8.52 28.90
CA TYR A 158 4.50 9.89 28.40
C TYR A 158 3.17 10.63 28.64
N LEU A 159 2.04 10.03 28.30
CA LEU A 159 0.73 10.67 28.51
C LEU A 159 0.43 10.90 30.00
N ARG A 160 0.78 9.96 30.88
CA ARG A 160 0.66 10.14 32.34
C ARG A 160 1.48 11.34 32.81
N ASP A 161 2.72 11.47 32.33
CA ASP A 161 3.60 12.58 32.65
C ASP A 161 3.01 13.93 32.20
N CYS A 162 2.45 14.01 30.99
CA CYS A 162 1.75 15.20 30.49
C CYS A 162 0.57 15.61 31.38
N VAL A 163 -0.19 14.64 31.89
CA VAL A 163 -1.33 14.89 32.79
C VAL A 163 -0.86 15.42 34.14
N ASP A 164 0.24 14.87 34.67
CA ASP A 164 0.74 15.20 36.02
C ASP A 164 1.59 16.47 36.06
N HIS A 165 2.38 16.74 35.01
CA HIS A 165 3.44 17.75 35.03
C HIS A 165 3.30 18.84 33.98
N GLU A 166 2.10 18.99 33.40
CA GLU A 166 1.77 19.91 32.30
C GLU A 166 2.02 19.33 30.90
N TRP A 167 1.11 19.67 29.98
CA TRP A 167 1.22 19.26 28.59
C TRP A 167 2.33 20.06 27.87
N PRO A 168 3.37 19.42 27.33
CA PRO A 168 4.46 20.13 26.64
C PRO A 168 3.95 20.87 25.39
N ASP A 169 2.87 20.37 24.79
CA ASP A 169 2.26 20.88 23.56
C ASP A 169 1.31 22.06 23.79
N ARG A 170 1.33 22.73 24.95
CA ARG A 170 0.40 23.85 25.26
C ARG A 170 0.37 24.97 24.23
N ARG A 171 1.44 25.12 23.43
CA ARG A 171 1.55 26.12 22.36
C ARG A 171 1.12 25.58 20.99
N SER A 172 0.82 24.29 20.86
CA SER A 172 0.29 23.70 19.63
C SER A 172 -1.04 24.36 19.28
N PHE A 173 -1.23 24.62 17.99
CA PHE A 173 -2.51 25.09 17.44
C PHE A 173 -3.67 24.19 17.89
N TRP A 174 -3.45 22.89 17.98
CA TRP A 174 -4.47 21.89 18.32
C TRP A 174 -4.67 21.68 19.82
N PHE A 175 -3.79 22.23 20.66
CA PHE A 175 -3.88 22.00 22.09
C PHE A 175 -5.13 22.64 22.70
N GLY A 176 -5.80 21.89 23.57
CA GLY A 176 -7.01 22.32 24.27
C GLY A 176 -7.86 21.13 24.69
N PRO A 177 -9.17 21.31 24.91
CA PRO A 177 -10.06 20.24 25.37
C PRO A 177 -10.17 19.07 24.39
N GLY A 178 -9.86 19.26 23.10
CA GLY A 178 -9.80 18.16 22.15
C GLY A 178 -8.64 17.18 22.40
N PHE A 179 -7.49 17.67 22.89
CA PHE A 179 -6.38 16.81 23.33
C PHE A 179 -6.79 15.98 24.54
N LEU A 180 -7.41 16.65 25.51
CA LEU A 180 -7.89 16.02 26.73
C LEU A 180 -8.96 14.96 26.42
N GLY A 181 -9.87 15.23 25.48
CA GLY A 181 -10.83 14.24 25.01
C GLY A 181 -10.18 12.99 24.41
N ALA A 182 -9.16 13.15 23.57
CA ALA A 182 -8.42 12.01 23.01
C ALA A 182 -7.63 11.23 24.07
N ALA A 183 -7.01 11.92 25.02
CA ALA A 183 -6.29 11.29 26.13
C ALA A 183 -7.24 10.52 27.07
N LEU A 184 -8.42 11.09 27.35
CA LEU A 184 -9.47 10.45 28.14
C LEU A 184 -9.93 9.14 27.48
N GLU A 185 -10.15 9.15 26.14
CA GLU A 185 -10.46 7.94 25.38
C GLU A 185 -9.40 6.84 25.58
N VAL A 186 -8.13 7.21 25.49
CA VAL A 186 -7.01 6.28 25.64
C VAL A 186 -6.93 5.72 27.07
N PHE A 187 -6.96 6.57 28.10
CA PHE A 187 -6.86 6.07 29.48
C PHE A 187 -8.03 5.15 29.84
N ASN A 188 -9.24 5.49 29.43
CA ASN A 188 -10.41 4.62 29.60
C ASN A 188 -10.25 3.26 28.90
N ARG A 189 -9.74 3.27 27.66
CA ARG A 189 -9.49 2.06 26.87
C ARG A 189 -8.45 1.13 27.51
N PHE A 190 -7.38 1.69 28.08
CA PHE A 190 -6.34 0.93 28.77
C PHE A 190 -6.63 0.69 30.27
N GLY A 191 -7.79 1.12 30.78
CA GLY A 191 -8.21 0.89 32.16
C GLY A 191 -7.43 1.71 33.21
N ASP A 192 -6.83 2.84 32.82
CA ASP A 192 -6.11 3.74 33.71
C ASP A 192 -7.05 4.78 34.33
N ILE A 193 -7.82 4.33 35.33
CA ILE A 193 -8.89 5.11 35.96
C ILE A 193 -8.35 6.40 36.61
N ASP A 194 -7.18 6.35 37.23
CA ASP A 194 -6.59 7.49 37.94
C ASP A 194 -6.18 8.59 36.96
N ALA A 195 -5.53 8.23 35.85
CA ALA A 195 -5.19 9.20 34.81
C ALA A 195 -6.46 9.74 34.11
N ALA A 196 -7.43 8.87 33.80
CA ALA A 196 -8.70 9.27 33.22
C ALA A 196 -9.44 10.31 34.07
N GLN A 197 -9.50 10.11 35.39
CA GLN A 197 -10.14 11.06 36.31
C GLN A 197 -9.44 12.42 36.30
N LYS A 198 -8.11 12.45 36.31
CA LYS A 198 -7.33 13.71 36.22
C LYS A 198 -7.58 14.43 34.90
N VAL A 199 -7.64 13.71 33.78
CA VAL A 199 -7.97 14.29 32.47
C VAL A 199 -9.39 14.85 32.46
N LEU A 200 -10.36 14.15 33.07
CA LEU A 200 -11.73 14.63 33.19
C LEU A 200 -11.81 15.93 34.00
N ASP A 201 -11.09 16.01 35.11
CA ASP A 201 -11.02 17.23 35.94
C ASP A 201 -10.42 18.40 35.15
N GLN A 202 -9.36 18.16 34.37
CA GLN A 202 -8.78 19.16 33.46
C GLN A 202 -9.76 19.56 32.35
N LEU A 203 -10.46 18.60 31.74
CA LEU A 203 -11.41 18.85 30.66
C LEU A 203 -12.56 19.77 31.13
N ARG A 204 -12.99 19.60 32.39
CA ARG A 204 -14.05 20.42 33.00
C ARG A 204 -13.76 21.91 32.97
N THR A 205 -12.48 22.31 33.08
CA THR A 205 -12.11 23.73 33.13
C THR A 205 -12.30 24.44 31.80
N TRP A 206 -12.52 23.70 30.70
CA TRP A 206 -12.72 24.21 29.35
C TRP A 206 -14.18 24.20 28.91
N TRP A 207 -15.09 23.76 29.77
CA TRP A 207 -16.52 23.76 29.50
C TRP A 207 -17.09 25.17 29.63
N ASP A 208 -17.82 25.61 28.61
CA ASP A 208 -18.58 26.87 28.63
C ASP A 208 -20.05 26.57 28.89
N ASP A 209 -20.50 26.88 30.11
CA ASP A 209 -21.89 26.67 30.54
C ASP A 209 -22.90 27.56 29.83
N GLU A 210 -22.51 28.66 29.19
CA GLU A 210 -23.45 29.52 28.48
C GLU A 210 -23.67 29.00 27.06
N SER A 211 -22.58 28.74 26.33
CA SER A 211 -22.68 28.29 24.93
C SER A 211 -22.89 26.78 24.78
N GLY A 212 -22.58 25.99 25.80
CA GLY A 212 -22.69 24.54 25.77
C GLY A 212 -21.64 23.86 24.89
N ARG A 213 -20.42 24.41 24.83
CA ARG A 213 -19.32 23.88 24.01
C ARG A 213 -18.02 23.78 24.82
N PHE A 214 -17.04 23.08 24.25
CA PHE A 214 -15.65 23.13 24.71
C PHE A 214 -14.83 24.00 23.76
N ALA A 215 -14.11 24.99 24.29
CA ALA A 215 -13.31 25.90 23.47
C ALA A 215 -11.96 26.20 24.12
N ALA A 216 -10.89 26.16 23.32
CA ALA A 216 -9.60 26.68 23.74
C ALA A 216 -9.57 28.18 23.47
N ASP A 217 -10.07 29.00 24.41
CA ASP A 217 -9.72 30.42 24.40
C ASP A 217 -8.36 30.56 25.07
N SER A 218 -7.36 30.95 24.30
CA SER A 218 -6.01 31.07 24.83
C SER A 218 -5.79 32.38 25.57
N GLY A 219 -6.70 33.37 25.44
CA GLY A 219 -6.59 34.70 26.06
C GLY A 219 -5.33 35.51 25.67
N ASP A 220 -4.36 34.87 25.03
CA ASP A 220 -3.04 35.35 24.64
C ASP A 220 -2.96 35.70 23.14
N GLY A 221 -4.08 35.56 22.42
CA GLY A 221 -4.19 35.86 20.99
C GLY A 221 -3.58 34.78 20.06
N THR A 222 -3.08 33.67 20.59
CA THR A 222 -2.59 32.54 19.77
C THR A 222 -3.76 31.90 19.04
N ALA A 223 -3.63 31.69 17.73
CA ALA A 223 -4.63 30.96 16.97
C ALA A 223 -4.74 29.53 17.51
N ARG A 224 -5.98 29.07 17.72
CA ARG A 224 -6.31 27.72 18.18
C ARG A 224 -7.21 27.01 17.19
N ALA A 225 -7.24 25.68 17.30
CA ALA A 225 -8.18 24.87 16.57
C ALA A 225 -9.63 25.32 16.84
N PRO A 226 -10.53 25.15 15.86
CA PRO A 226 -11.91 25.55 16.02
C PRO A 226 -12.58 24.87 17.22
N ALA A 227 -13.52 25.56 17.87
CA ALA A 227 -14.27 25.01 19.00
C ALA A 227 -15.07 23.75 18.62
N GLU A 228 -15.47 23.63 17.35
CA GLU A 228 -16.12 22.46 16.77
C GLU A 228 -15.24 21.21 16.87
N TRP A 229 -13.95 21.35 16.56
CA TRP A 229 -12.99 20.24 16.67
C TRP A 229 -12.78 19.84 18.13
N HIS A 230 -12.60 20.84 18.99
CA HIS A 230 -12.42 20.68 20.43
C HIS A 230 -13.63 20.00 21.09
N THR A 231 -14.84 20.46 20.77
CA THR A 231 -16.09 19.92 21.29
C THR A 231 -16.32 18.49 20.80
N ALA A 232 -16.04 18.20 19.53
CA ALA A 232 -16.16 16.85 18.98
C ALA A 232 -15.29 15.84 19.74
N TRP A 233 -14.02 16.17 19.98
CA TRP A 233 -13.11 15.27 20.70
C TRP A 233 -13.43 15.15 22.18
N ALA A 234 -13.90 16.22 22.82
CA ALA A 234 -14.40 16.16 24.20
C ALA A 234 -15.59 15.18 24.31
N ILE A 235 -16.54 15.23 23.37
CA ILE A 235 -17.65 14.27 23.29
C ILE A 235 -17.13 12.84 23.11
N ILE A 236 -16.17 12.60 22.20
CA ILE A 236 -15.58 11.27 21.98
C ILE A 236 -14.96 10.73 23.28
N GLY A 237 -14.19 11.55 23.99
CA GLY A 237 -13.61 11.18 25.29
C GLY A 237 -14.66 10.89 26.35
N LEU A 238 -15.67 11.76 26.50
CA LEU A 238 -16.76 11.60 27.48
C LEU A 238 -17.65 10.38 27.19
N ASN A 239 -17.81 10.03 25.92
CA ASN A 239 -18.56 8.85 25.49
C ASN A 239 -17.74 7.56 25.50
N SER A 240 -16.43 7.64 25.76
CA SER A 240 -15.60 6.45 25.93
C SER A 240 -15.94 5.71 27.23
N VAL A 241 -15.72 4.39 27.24
CA VAL A 241 -16.16 3.46 28.30
C VAL A 241 -15.71 3.94 29.68
N GLY A 242 -16.65 4.12 30.60
CA GLY A 242 -16.38 4.56 31.98
C GLY A 242 -16.77 6.00 32.31
N SER A 243 -16.95 6.87 31.31
CA SER A 243 -17.24 8.30 31.52
C SER A 243 -18.71 8.71 31.27
N TYR A 244 -19.49 7.92 30.53
CA TYR A 244 -20.84 8.29 30.10
C TYR A 244 -21.80 8.56 31.27
N ASP A 245 -21.68 7.79 32.35
CA ASP A 245 -22.53 7.93 33.53
C ASP A 245 -22.24 9.19 34.36
N LEU A 246 -21.13 9.89 34.07
CA LEU A 246 -20.73 11.06 34.84
C LEU A 246 -21.47 12.31 34.36
N TRP A 247 -21.52 12.62 33.06
CA TRP A 247 -22.06 13.90 32.54
C TRP A 247 -22.98 13.82 31.30
N PRO A 248 -24.13 13.12 31.35
CA PRO A 248 -25.04 13.02 30.21
C PRO A 248 -25.56 14.39 29.71
N ASP A 249 -25.80 15.33 30.62
CA ASP A 249 -26.30 16.67 30.27
C ASP A 249 -25.27 17.50 29.48
N ILE A 250 -23.98 17.40 29.83
CA ILE A 250 -22.90 18.13 29.16
C ILE A 250 -22.73 17.61 27.74
N THR A 251 -22.64 16.29 27.57
CA THR A 251 -22.52 15.67 26.24
C THR A 251 -23.70 16.03 25.36
N HIS A 252 -24.94 15.94 25.88
CA HIS A 252 -26.13 16.28 25.11
C HIS A 252 -26.12 17.75 24.64
N ARG A 253 -25.76 18.68 25.52
CA ARG A 253 -25.65 20.11 25.18
C ARG A 253 -24.57 20.37 24.13
N ALA A 254 -23.43 19.70 24.25
CA ALA A 254 -22.34 19.77 23.29
C ALA A 254 -22.74 19.25 21.90
N GLU A 255 -23.48 18.13 21.84
CA GLU A 255 -24.03 17.58 20.60
C GLU A 255 -25.05 18.52 19.95
N LEU A 256 -25.94 19.13 20.75
CA LEU A 256 -26.89 20.14 20.28
C LEU A 256 -26.18 21.37 19.70
N TRP A 257 -25.13 21.84 20.39
CA TRP A 257 -24.33 22.96 19.91
C TRP A 257 -23.66 22.64 18.57
N LEU A 258 -23.01 21.48 18.44
CA LEU A 258 -22.41 21.05 17.16
C LEU A 258 -23.46 20.93 16.05
N THR A 259 -24.65 20.42 16.36
CA THR A 259 -25.74 20.32 15.39
C THR A 259 -26.17 21.70 14.87
N GLN A 260 -26.25 22.71 15.75
CA GLN A 260 -26.60 24.09 15.40
C GLN A 260 -25.46 24.81 14.66
N ALA A 261 -24.21 24.46 14.95
CA ALA A 261 -23.03 25.05 14.31
C ALA A 261 -22.80 24.59 12.87
N GLN A 262 -23.51 23.55 12.40
CA GLN A 262 -23.33 23.05 11.03
C GLN A 262 -23.78 24.09 10.00
N ALA A 263 -22.92 24.38 9.03
CA ALA A 263 -23.24 25.26 7.92
C ALA A 263 -24.29 24.62 6.98
N GLY A 264 -25.02 25.44 6.24
CA GLY A 264 -26.08 24.97 5.32
C GLY A 264 -25.61 23.98 4.24
N GLN A 265 -24.31 23.98 3.92
CA GLN A 265 -23.68 23.04 2.98
C GLN A 265 -23.27 21.69 3.59
N GLY A 266 -23.42 21.53 4.92
CA GLY A 266 -23.13 20.30 5.65
C GLY A 266 -21.79 20.25 6.37
N CYS A 267 -20.89 21.22 6.19
CA CYS A 267 -19.60 21.24 6.86
C CYS A 267 -19.64 22.03 8.19
N TRP A 268 -18.57 21.91 8.96
CA TRP A 268 -18.28 22.76 10.11
C TRP A 268 -17.10 23.67 9.80
N VAL A 269 -17.08 24.86 10.40
CA VAL A 269 -16.04 25.88 10.18
C VAL A 269 -15.90 26.31 8.71
N PRO A 270 -17.01 26.66 8.02
CA PRO A 270 -16.92 27.10 6.63
C PRO A 270 -16.05 28.37 6.50
N GLY A 271 -15.27 28.46 5.44
CA GLY A 271 -14.50 29.67 5.12
C GLY A 271 -13.22 29.86 5.94
N ASN A 272 -12.71 28.81 6.59
CA ASN A 272 -11.35 28.85 7.13
C ASN A 272 -10.35 29.13 6.00
N ALA A 273 -9.32 29.94 6.28
CA ALA A 273 -8.27 30.25 5.32
C ALA A 273 -7.53 29.00 4.82
N ASP A 274 -7.43 27.97 5.68
CA ASP A 274 -6.97 26.65 5.31
C ASP A 274 -8.16 25.69 5.14
N PRO A 275 -8.47 25.26 3.89
CA PRO A 275 -9.56 24.32 3.65
C PRO A 275 -9.35 22.96 4.34
N HIS A 276 -8.09 22.57 4.64
CA HIS A 276 -7.81 21.33 5.36
C HIS A 276 -8.34 21.36 6.79
N ILE A 277 -8.34 22.52 7.46
CA ILE A 277 -8.92 22.66 8.80
C ILE A 277 -10.43 22.40 8.75
N THR A 278 -11.11 22.91 7.71
CA THR A 278 -12.56 22.71 7.51
C THR A 278 -12.86 21.22 7.30
N GLN A 279 -12.10 20.56 6.43
CA GLN A 279 -12.25 19.13 6.13
C GLN A 279 -12.00 18.27 7.36
N TYR A 280 -10.90 18.55 8.06
CA TYR A 280 -10.53 17.80 9.24
C TYR A 280 -11.53 17.97 10.37
N CYS A 281 -11.90 19.22 10.68
CA CYS A 281 -12.90 19.51 11.70
C CYS A 281 -14.24 18.85 11.37
N THR A 282 -14.69 18.93 10.12
CA THR A 282 -15.92 18.28 9.67
C THR A 282 -15.88 16.77 9.90
N SER A 283 -14.75 16.12 9.57
CA SER A 283 -14.57 14.69 9.81
C SER A 283 -14.68 14.32 11.28
N GLN A 284 -14.02 15.07 12.18
CA GLN A 284 -14.07 14.78 13.62
C GLN A 284 -15.47 15.00 14.20
N VAL A 285 -16.17 16.06 13.78
CA VAL A 285 -17.55 16.31 14.22
C VAL A 285 -18.50 15.21 13.75
N VAL A 286 -18.34 14.69 12.53
CA VAL A 286 -19.09 13.53 12.05
C VAL A 286 -18.86 12.32 12.96
N LEU A 287 -17.61 12.03 13.32
CA LEU A 287 -17.28 10.90 14.20
C LEU A 287 -17.91 11.05 15.59
N ALA A 288 -17.97 12.26 16.13
CA ALA A 288 -18.58 12.55 17.43
C ALA A 288 -20.11 12.43 17.40
N LEU A 289 -20.78 12.92 16.36
CA LEU A 289 -22.25 12.96 16.30
C LEU A 289 -22.89 11.67 15.79
N ALA A 290 -22.17 10.86 15.00
CA ALA A 290 -22.76 9.71 14.35
C ALA A 290 -23.26 8.60 15.30
N PRO A 291 -22.62 8.29 16.46
CA PRO A 291 -23.18 7.37 17.45
C PRO A 291 -24.59 7.77 17.94
N ALA A 292 -24.89 9.07 18.00
CA ALA A 292 -26.15 9.61 18.51
C ALA A 292 -27.32 9.57 17.50
N GLY A 293 -27.08 9.25 16.21
CA GLY A 293 -28.14 9.35 15.21
C GLY A 293 -27.83 8.69 13.86
N GLY A 294 -28.10 7.40 13.75
CA GLY A 294 -28.11 6.63 12.48
C GLY A 294 -29.30 6.90 11.56
N ARG A 295 -29.82 8.14 11.53
CA ARG A 295 -30.91 8.54 10.61
C ARG A 295 -30.33 9.11 9.32
N GLU A 296 -30.94 8.83 8.18
CA GLU A 296 -30.52 9.31 6.85
C GLU A 296 -30.40 10.84 6.77
N GLU A 297 -31.10 11.61 7.60
CA GLU A 297 -31.07 13.08 7.57
C GLU A 297 -30.27 13.71 8.74
N SER A 298 -29.40 12.94 9.40
CA SER A 298 -28.62 13.46 10.54
C SER A 298 -27.58 14.50 10.09
N PRO A 299 -27.19 15.44 10.97
CA PRO A 299 -26.07 16.35 10.71
C PRO A 299 -24.80 15.60 10.30
N ALA A 300 -24.51 14.46 10.94
CA ALA A 300 -23.36 13.62 10.61
C ALA A 300 -23.43 13.08 9.16
N ARG A 301 -24.61 12.68 8.68
CA ARG A 301 -24.79 12.24 7.30
C ARG A 301 -24.50 13.36 6.30
N ARG A 302 -25.07 14.57 6.52
CA ARG A 302 -24.79 15.74 5.67
C ARG A 302 -23.30 16.11 5.65
N GLY A 303 -22.62 15.99 6.78
CA GLY A 303 -21.17 16.18 6.86
C GLY A 303 -20.38 15.16 6.06
N THR A 304 -20.81 13.90 6.11
CA THR A 304 -20.22 12.82 5.31
C THR A 304 -20.39 13.08 3.81
N GLU A 305 -21.60 13.43 3.38
CA GLU A 305 -21.88 13.76 1.97
C GLU A 305 -21.07 14.96 1.49
N TRP A 306 -20.90 15.98 2.35
CA TRP A 306 -20.03 17.10 2.05
C TRP A 306 -18.57 16.64 1.85
N LEU A 307 -18.02 15.83 2.76
CA LEU A 307 -16.65 15.28 2.64
C LEU A 307 -16.46 14.44 1.36
N MET A 308 -17.47 13.64 0.99
CA MET A 308 -17.42 12.86 -0.25
C MET A 308 -17.33 13.75 -1.49
N ARG A 309 -18.09 14.85 -1.56
CA ARG A 309 -17.96 15.82 -2.66
C ARG A 309 -16.55 16.43 -2.72
N GLN A 310 -15.96 16.73 -1.56
CA GLN A 310 -14.60 17.28 -1.50
C GLN A 310 -13.54 16.34 -2.07
N CYS A 311 -13.74 15.01 -2.04
CA CYS A 311 -12.79 14.04 -2.60
C CYS A 311 -12.57 14.19 -4.12
N THR A 312 -13.48 14.88 -4.82
CA THR A 312 -13.37 15.15 -6.26
C THR A 312 -12.84 16.55 -6.60
N GLU A 313 -12.78 17.45 -5.62
CA GLU A 313 -12.51 18.88 -5.85
C GLU A 313 -11.08 19.32 -5.45
N VAL A 314 -10.37 18.51 -4.67
CA VAL A 314 -9.05 18.89 -4.11
C VAL A 314 -7.86 18.29 -4.87
N GLU A 315 -6.74 19.00 -4.84
CA GLU A 315 -5.48 18.65 -5.53
C GLU A 315 -4.72 17.50 -4.87
N ASP A 316 -4.71 17.42 -3.52
CA ASP A 316 -4.24 16.25 -2.77
C ASP A 316 -5.46 15.53 -2.13
N PRO A 317 -6.12 14.64 -2.88
CA PRO A 317 -7.33 13.99 -2.41
C PRO A 317 -7.05 12.95 -1.35
N LEU A 318 -5.80 12.56 -1.08
CA LEU A 318 -5.54 11.40 -0.23
C LEU A 318 -6.04 11.64 1.20
N ASN A 319 -5.60 12.73 1.84
CA ASN A 319 -5.98 13.03 3.21
C ASN A 319 -7.51 13.22 3.34
N VAL A 320 -8.12 13.92 2.37
CA VAL A 320 -9.58 14.12 2.33
C VAL A 320 -10.32 12.81 2.12
N THR A 321 -9.79 11.92 1.27
CA THR A 321 -10.36 10.59 1.02
C THR A 321 -10.31 9.74 2.29
N LEU A 322 -9.22 9.77 3.05
CA LEU A 322 -9.12 9.08 4.34
C LEU A 322 -10.15 9.61 5.35
N MET A 323 -10.27 10.93 5.46
CA MET A 323 -11.26 11.59 6.34
C MET A 323 -12.71 11.26 5.94
N ALA A 324 -13.00 11.27 4.65
CA ALA A 324 -14.31 10.92 4.10
C ALA A 324 -14.62 9.44 4.30
N ALA A 325 -13.63 8.55 4.12
CA ALA A 325 -13.80 7.13 4.36
C ALA A 325 -14.12 6.83 5.84
N ALA A 326 -13.42 7.48 6.77
CA ALA A 326 -13.72 7.39 8.21
C ALA A 326 -15.16 7.84 8.52
N ALA A 327 -15.60 8.96 7.94
CA ALA A 327 -16.96 9.46 8.06
C ALA A 327 -18.00 8.48 7.48
N VAL A 328 -17.74 7.93 6.30
CA VAL A 328 -18.58 6.92 5.63
C VAL A 328 -18.73 5.66 6.49
N ALA A 329 -17.63 5.13 7.03
CA ALA A 329 -17.68 3.92 7.86
C ALA A 329 -18.53 4.09 9.12
N GLN A 330 -18.65 5.32 9.60
CA GLN A 330 -19.45 5.63 10.76
C GLN A 330 -20.92 5.89 10.42
N THR A 331 -21.21 6.63 9.35
CA THR A 331 -22.58 7.09 9.03
C THR A 331 -23.31 6.23 8.00
N HIS A 332 -22.60 5.41 7.24
CA HIS A 332 -23.14 4.50 6.22
C HIS A 332 -22.84 3.04 6.57
N ARG A 333 -22.66 2.72 7.86
CA ARG A 333 -22.20 1.39 8.29
C ARG A 333 -23.11 0.28 7.77
N LEU A 334 -24.44 0.45 7.82
CA LEU A 334 -25.39 -0.57 7.35
C LEU A 334 -25.28 -0.77 5.84
N GLU A 335 -25.19 0.31 5.07
CA GLU A 335 -25.06 0.24 3.61
C GLU A 335 -23.73 -0.38 3.19
N THR A 336 -22.65 -0.01 3.87
CA THR A 336 -21.28 -0.46 3.56
C THR A 336 -20.95 -1.86 4.08
N THR A 337 -21.65 -2.38 5.11
CA THR A 337 -21.41 -3.73 5.63
C THR A 337 -22.41 -4.77 5.10
N VAL A 338 -23.65 -4.38 4.77
CA VAL A 338 -24.70 -5.33 4.34
C VAL A 338 -24.75 -5.50 2.82
N ARG A 339 -24.59 -4.44 2.02
CA ARG A 339 -24.87 -4.49 0.57
C ARG A 339 -23.68 -4.85 -0.29
N LEU A 340 -22.48 -4.50 0.15
CA LEU A 340 -21.24 -4.88 -0.50
C LEU A 340 -20.37 -5.44 0.61
N PRO A 341 -20.16 -6.77 0.71
CA PRO A 341 -19.25 -7.31 1.70
C PRO A 341 -17.93 -6.60 1.46
N TYR A 342 -17.47 -5.81 2.41
CA TYR A 342 -16.23 -5.06 2.28
C TYR A 342 -15.04 -5.98 1.91
N ALA A 343 -15.14 -7.25 2.28
CA ALA A 343 -14.32 -8.35 1.81
C ALA A 343 -14.21 -8.46 0.27
N ALA A 344 -15.27 -8.20 -0.49
CA ALA A 344 -15.28 -8.21 -1.95
C ALA A 344 -14.53 -7.00 -2.54
N ALA A 345 -14.66 -5.81 -1.94
CA ALA A 345 -13.91 -4.64 -2.36
C ALA A 345 -12.42 -4.80 -2.08
N ILE A 346 -12.04 -5.30 -0.89
CA ILE A 346 -10.64 -5.60 -0.61
C ILE A 346 -10.13 -6.76 -1.46
N GLU A 347 -10.93 -7.79 -1.68
CA GLU A 347 -10.55 -8.87 -2.59
C GLU A 347 -10.27 -8.33 -4.00
N ALA A 348 -11.06 -7.36 -4.48
CA ALA A 348 -10.79 -6.67 -5.74
C ALA A 348 -9.39 -6.05 -5.76
N MET A 349 -9.03 -5.38 -4.66
CA MET A 349 -7.79 -4.63 -4.55
C MET A 349 -6.58 -5.54 -4.38
N ASP A 350 -6.73 -6.62 -3.62
CA ASP A 350 -5.72 -7.65 -3.51
C ASP A 350 -5.49 -8.34 -4.84
N LEU A 351 -6.56 -8.62 -5.60
CA LEU A 351 -6.41 -9.13 -6.96
C LEU A 351 -5.64 -8.17 -7.84
N VAL A 352 -5.91 -6.86 -7.75
CA VAL A 352 -5.16 -5.85 -8.51
C VAL A 352 -3.68 -5.84 -8.09
N GLU A 353 -3.36 -5.91 -6.80
CA GLU A 353 -1.98 -5.98 -6.30
C GLU A 353 -1.28 -7.29 -6.74
N GLU A 354 -1.97 -8.42 -6.64
CA GLU A 354 -1.53 -9.73 -7.11
C GLU A 354 -1.30 -9.76 -8.64
N TYR A 355 -2.17 -9.12 -9.43
CA TYR A 355 -2.00 -8.94 -10.88
C TYR A 355 -0.83 -8.02 -11.20
N ALA A 356 -0.63 -6.94 -10.42
CA ALA A 356 0.49 -6.04 -10.60
C ALA A 356 1.83 -6.76 -10.35
N ASP A 357 1.92 -7.57 -9.30
CA ASP A 357 3.11 -8.38 -9.01
C ASP A 357 3.32 -9.48 -10.04
N LEU A 358 2.25 -10.15 -10.49
CA LEU A 358 2.33 -11.10 -11.60
C LEU A 358 2.83 -10.43 -12.89
N THR A 359 2.39 -9.20 -13.18
CA THR A 359 2.85 -8.44 -14.34
C THR A 359 4.34 -8.09 -14.21
N LYS A 360 4.83 -7.73 -13.01
CA LYS A 360 6.27 -7.54 -12.76
C LYS A 360 7.06 -8.83 -12.94
N ASP A 361 6.54 -9.97 -12.48
CA ASP A 361 7.13 -11.30 -12.65
C ASP A 361 7.26 -11.66 -14.12
N ILE A 362 6.17 -11.54 -14.89
CA ILE A 362 6.16 -11.74 -16.34
C ILE A 362 7.16 -10.80 -17.02
N GLY A 363 7.20 -9.53 -16.62
CA GLY A 363 8.17 -8.56 -17.14
C GLY A 363 9.63 -8.95 -16.84
N ARG A 364 9.92 -9.54 -15.68
CA ARG A 364 11.24 -10.10 -15.36
C ARG A 364 11.57 -11.31 -16.23
N GLN A 365 10.61 -12.21 -16.46
CA GLN A 365 10.80 -13.38 -17.31
C GLN A 365 11.03 -12.98 -18.77
N ILE A 366 10.27 -12.04 -19.31
CA ILE A 366 10.46 -11.52 -20.68
C ILE A 366 11.86 -10.94 -20.84
N ARG A 367 12.35 -10.15 -19.86
CA ARG A 367 13.73 -9.63 -19.89
C ARG A 367 14.76 -10.74 -19.86
N PHE A 368 14.59 -11.73 -18.99
CA PHE A 368 15.47 -12.89 -18.92
C PHE A 368 15.55 -13.65 -20.26
N PHE A 369 14.40 -13.96 -20.88
CA PHE A 369 14.37 -14.61 -22.19
C PHE A 369 14.95 -13.74 -23.30
N ALA A 370 14.69 -12.42 -23.29
CA ALA A 370 15.28 -11.50 -24.25
C ALA A 370 16.82 -11.46 -24.15
N ASP A 371 17.36 -11.55 -22.93
CA ASP A 371 18.80 -11.63 -22.70
C ASP A 371 19.38 -12.97 -23.20
N GLN A 372 18.69 -14.09 -22.97
CA GLN A 372 19.06 -15.41 -23.51
C GLN A 372 19.07 -15.43 -25.05
N VAL A 373 18.03 -14.88 -25.69
CA VAL A 373 17.98 -14.76 -27.15
C VAL A 373 19.11 -13.87 -27.68
N ARG A 374 19.44 -12.79 -26.98
CA ARG A 374 20.57 -11.91 -27.35
C ARG A 374 21.91 -12.63 -27.22
N GLU A 375 22.09 -13.43 -26.18
CA GLU A 375 23.28 -14.27 -25.98
C GLU A 375 23.42 -15.30 -27.10
N GLN A 376 22.34 -16.05 -27.41
CA GLN A 376 22.32 -17.01 -28.51
C GLN A 376 22.59 -16.33 -29.87
N GLY A 377 22.01 -15.15 -30.12
CA GLY A 377 22.28 -14.36 -31.32
C GLY A 377 23.75 -13.96 -31.45
N THR A 378 24.40 -13.64 -30.33
CA THR A 378 25.84 -13.35 -30.27
C THR A 378 26.67 -14.61 -30.56
N GLN A 379 26.28 -15.77 -30.03
CA GLN A 379 26.93 -17.05 -30.32
C GLN A 379 26.80 -17.44 -31.80
N ILE A 380 25.60 -17.30 -32.40
CA ILE A 380 25.36 -17.54 -33.83
C ILE A 380 26.23 -16.62 -34.68
N THR A 381 26.30 -15.32 -34.32
CA THR A 381 27.15 -14.35 -35.05
C THR A 381 28.63 -14.74 -34.98
N SER A 382 29.10 -15.21 -33.81
CA SER A 382 30.47 -15.71 -33.64
C SER A 382 30.74 -16.98 -34.45
N LEU A 383 29.80 -17.92 -34.48
CA LEU A 383 29.89 -19.15 -35.27
C LEU A 383 29.92 -18.84 -36.78
N SER A 384 29.05 -17.95 -37.25
CA SER A 384 29.05 -17.49 -38.65
C SER A 384 30.39 -16.86 -39.03
N ALA A 385 30.97 -16.03 -38.17
CA ALA A 385 32.30 -15.45 -38.41
C ALA A 385 33.41 -16.53 -38.50
N LYS A 386 33.34 -17.58 -37.67
CA LYS A 386 34.26 -18.72 -37.74
C LYS A 386 34.10 -19.53 -39.03
N ILE A 387 32.86 -19.78 -39.45
CA ILE A 387 32.56 -20.49 -40.70
C ILE A 387 33.12 -19.70 -41.89
N SER A 388 32.87 -18.39 -41.96
CA SER A 388 33.44 -17.53 -43.01
C SER A 388 34.96 -17.48 -42.99
N SER A 389 35.61 -17.64 -41.82
CA SER A 389 37.06 -17.77 -41.75
C SER A 389 37.53 -19.09 -42.35
N LEU A 390 36.90 -20.20 -41.96
CA LEU A 390 37.24 -21.53 -42.46
C LEU A 390 37.05 -21.67 -43.96
N ASP A 391 36.01 -21.02 -44.51
CA ASP A 391 35.74 -21.00 -45.96
C ASP A 391 36.88 -20.32 -46.74
N ARG A 392 37.38 -19.18 -46.23
CA ARG A 392 38.55 -18.50 -46.79
C ARG A 392 39.82 -19.35 -46.69
N ASP A 393 40.07 -19.97 -45.53
CA ASP A 393 41.23 -20.84 -45.33
C ASP A 393 41.19 -22.04 -46.31
N LEU A 394 39.99 -22.56 -46.60
CA LEU A 394 39.79 -23.64 -47.56
C LEU A 394 40.05 -23.19 -49.00
N ASP A 395 39.56 -22.02 -49.40
CA ASP A 395 39.83 -21.45 -50.72
C ASP A 395 41.32 -21.20 -50.94
N GLU A 396 42.02 -20.65 -49.95
CA GLU A 396 43.48 -20.46 -49.98
C GLU A 396 44.22 -21.80 -50.15
N ALA A 397 43.84 -22.82 -49.38
CA ALA A 397 44.42 -24.16 -49.49
C ALA A 397 44.17 -24.79 -50.87
N LEU A 398 42.97 -24.62 -51.44
CA LEU A 398 42.64 -25.10 -52.78
C LEU A 398 43.47 -24.40 -53.86
N ASP A 399 43.69 -23.09 -53.73
CA ASP A 399 44.52 -22.33 -54.66
C ASP A 399 46.00 -22.72 -54.55
N GLU A 400 46.53 -22.96 -53.35
CA GLU A 400 47.87 -23.53 -53.18
C GLU A 400 48.02 -24.88 -53.88
N ILE A 401 47.02 -25.76 -53.75
CA ILE A 401 47.02 -27.07 -54.42
C ILE A 401 47.02 -26.89 -55.94
N LYS A 402 46.20 -25.98 -56.49
CA LYS A 402 46.17 -25.68 -57.93
C LYS A 402 47.51 -25.14 -58.43
N VAL A 403 48.17 -24.27 -57.66
CA VAL A 403 49.51 -23.74 -58.00
C VAL A 403 50.55 -24.85 -58.01
N ARG A 404 50.57 -25.72 -56.99
CA ARG A 404 51.51 -26.86 -56.93
C ARG A 404 51.30 -27.90 -58.02
N HIS A 405 50.05 -28.07 -58.48
CA HIS A 405 49.69 -29.05 -59.52
C HIS A 405 49.52 -28.44 -60.91
N ARG A 406 50.00 -27.20 -61.12
CA ARG A 406 50.04 -26.60 -62.45
C ARG A 406 50.93 -27.49 -63.33
N PRO A 407 50.38 -28.09 -64.40
CA PRO A 407 51.16 -29.00 -65.23
C PRO A 407 52.40 -28.26 -65.76
N PRO A 408 53.60 -28.86 -65.72
CA PRO A 408 54.79 -28.24 -66.24
C PRO A 408 54.55 -27.83 -67.68
N ASP A 409 54.97 -26.61 -68.00
CA ASP A 409 54.70 -25.97 -69.27
C ASP A 409 55.16 -26.88 -70.41
N LYS A 410 54.25 -27.13 -71.37
CA LYS A 410 54.48 -28.08 -72.46
C LYS A 410 55.45 -27.48 -73.48
N THR A 411 56.73 -27.43 -73.13
CA THR A 411 57.83 -27.12 -74.05
C THR A 411 58.97 -28.11 -73.85
N GLY A 412 58.74 -29.38 -74.16
CA GLY A 412 59.84 -30.32 -74.38
C GLY A 412 59.54 -31.79 -74.08
N ARG A 413 59.49 -32.58 -75.17
CA ARG A 413 59.69 -34.04 -75.32
C ARG A 413 59.18 -35.01 -74.23
N ALA A 414 58.33 -35.90 -74.70
CA ALA A 414 57.78 -37.06 -74.02
C ALA A 414 58.85 -38.00 -73.42
N ALA A 415 58.61 -38.42 -72.18
CA ALA A 415 59.08 -39.68 -71.62
C ALA A 415 57.85 -40.49 -71.16
N PRO A 416 57.75 -41.78 -71.49
CA PRO A 416 56.66 -42.63 -71.03
C PRO A 416 57.07 -43.37 -69.75
N GLY A 417 56.19 -43.38 -68.73
CA GLY A 417 56.27 -44.32 -67.62
C GLY A 417 55.99 -43.69 -66.26
N GLY A 418 54.87 -44.07 -65.65
CA GLY A 418 54.59 -43.77 -64.24
C GLY A 418 53.15 -43.40 -63.95
N LEU A 419 52.20 -44.33 -64.13
CA LEU A 419 50.94 -44.30 -63.39
C LEU A 419 51.27 -44.58 -61.92
N LEU A 420 50.97 -43.64 -61.01
CA LEU A 420 50.41 -43.91 -59.67
C LEU A 420 50.27 -42.60 -58.87
N HIS A 421 49.24 -42.56 -58.02
CA HIS A 421 48.85 -41.51 -57.05
C HIS A 421 47.98 -40.34 -57.55
N ARG A 422 46.70 -40.64 -57.82
CA ARG A 422 45.59 -39.66 -57.74
C ARG A 422 44.42 -39.96 -56.77
N PRO A 423 44.34 -41.07 -55.99
CA PRO A 423 43.17 -41.30 -55.13
C PRO A 423 43.17 -40.49 -53.82
N VAL A 424 44.32 -39.97 -53.35
CA VAL A 424 44.42 -39.35 -52.01
C VAL A 424 43.73 -37.99 -51.93
N VAL A 425 43.80 -37.18 -53.00
CA VAL A 425 43.16 -35.84 -53.02
C VAL A 425 41.63 -35.96 -53.07
N LEU A 426 41.10 -36.94 -53.82
CA LEU A 426 39.66 -37.14 -53.94
C LEU A 426 39.03 -37.61 -52.63
N VAL A 427 39.72 -38.49 -51.89
CA VAL A 427 39.27 -38.98 -50.58
C VAL A 427 39.28 -37.85 -49.54
N GLY A 428 40.30 -36.98 -49.56
CA GLY A 428 40.36 -35.83 -48.66
C GLY A 428 39.19 -34.84 -48.84
N VAL A 429 38.83 -34.53 -50.09
CA VAL A 429 37.69 -33.64 -50.40
C VAL A 429 36.37 -34.30 -49.97
N LEU A 430 36.20 -35.60 -50.19
CA LEU A 430 34.97 -36.30 -49.83
C LEU A 430 34.77 -36.34 -48.29
N VAL A 431 35.84 -36.57 -47.52
CA VAL A 431 35.79 -36.57 -46.06
C VAL A 431 35.43 -35.19 -45.52
N LEU A 432 35.98 -34.12 -46.12
CA LEU A 432 35.69 -32.75 -45.71
C LEU A 432 34.20 -32.39 -45.93
N VAL A 433 33.64 -32.78 -47.07
CA VAL A 433 32.21 -32.55 -47.39
C VAL A 433 31.30 -33.29 -46.42
N VAL A 434 31.63 -34.53 -46.04
CA VAL A 434 30.86 -35.31 -45.07
C VAL A 434 30.91 -34.65 -43.68
N VAL A 435 32.09 -34.22 -43.23
CA VAL A 435 32.24 -33.55 -41.93
C VAL A 435 31.45 -32.24 -41.88
N LEU A 436 31.50 -31.41 -42.93
CA LEU A 436 30.71 -30.18 -43.03
C LEU A 436 29.20 -30.45 -43.01
N THR A 437 28.74 -31.48 -43.73
CA THR A 437 27.32 -31.84 -43.77
C THR A 437 26.82 -32.31 -42.39
N VAL A 438 27.63 -33.07 -41.65
CA VAL A 438 27.29 -33.53 -40.29
C VAL A 438 27.24 -32.34 -39.32
N ILE A 439 28.19 -31.40 -39.40
CA ILE A 439 28.21 -30.20 -38.55
C ILE A 439 26.99 -29.32 -38.82
N ILE A 440 26.63 -29.09 -40.10
CA ILE A 440 25.45 -28.31 -40.46
C ILE A 440 24.17 -28.99 -39.96
N THR A 441 24.06 -30.30 -40.12
CA THR A 441 22.89 -31.05 -39.64
C THR A 441 22.75 -30.95 -38.11
N LEU A 442 23.86 -31.06 -37.37
CA LEU A 442 23.86 -30.95 -35.91
C LEU A 442 23.53 -29.53 -35.42
N LEU A 443 23.89 -28.49 -36.18
CA LEU A 443 23.60 -27.10 -35.83
C LEU A 443 22.17 -26.66 -36.19
N VAL A 444 21.57 -27.24 -37.24
CA VAL A 444 20.23 -26.87 -37.72
C VAL A 444 19.13 -27.64 -37.01
N VAL A 445 19.36 -28.92 -36.69
CA VAL A 445 18.31 -29.76 -36.10
C VAL A 445 18.17 -29.51 -34.59
N GLY A 446 19.23 -29.07 -33.91
CA GLY A 446 19.23 -28.92 -32.45
C GLY A 446 19.05 -30.27 -31.72
N PRO A 447 19.52 -30.42 -30.49
CA PRO A 447 19.11 -31.54 -29.65
C PRO A 447 17.71 -31.22 -29.13
N ASP A 448 16.68 -31.82 -29.72
CA ASP A 448 15.36 -31.93 -29.08
C ASP A 448 15.48 -32.55 -27.67
#